data_AF-A0A7Y5LBK9-F1
#
_entry.id   AF-A0A7Y5LBK9-F1
#
_cell.length_a   1.000
_cell.length_b   1.000
_cell.length_c   1.000
_cell.angle_alpha   90.00
_cell.angle_beta   90.00
_cell.angle_gamma   90.00
#
_symmetry.space_group_name_H-M   'P 1'
#
loop_
_entity.id
_entity.type
_entity.pdbx_description
1 polymer ?
#
loop_
_entity_poly.entity_id
_entity_poly.type
_entity_poly.pdbx_seq_one_letter_code
_entity_poly.pdbx_strand_id
1 'polypeptide(L)'
;MKLTPEDITHQEFRRAMRGYSAEEVNAFLEVVAENYGELDRENKSLHQRIKQSSEDIEKLRQLVAEQEKTIREYKNDLLKVDRLMDAKIDSEVALQNAQTEASKILETARQKAADLENDLRYLKEQKSKTARQLKEYLLSQLAVLEIVDEKADDIAPTMPVTTVGTKAPESLTKKPSHSTEEIDINSIAVPKKTDTEQTQNEGIREFLSGIQIDDIPDELANAIESLNRSGEELEEKKKKVLDDLEKLNRNATSMFRKADLRAMLGDDASKKAEDIINEIHSELEKKKHKPE
;
A
#
# COMPACT_ATOMS: atom_id res chain seq x y z
N MET A 1 -8.37 -0.50 -67.83
CA MET A 1 -8.72 0.72 -68.59
C MET A 1 -9.53 0.32 -69.83
N LYS A 2 -10.22 1.27 -70.51
CA LYS A 2 -11.14 1.00 -71.64
C LYS A 2 -10.48 1.01 -73.03
N LEU A 3 -9.25 1.50 -73.16
CA LEU A 3 -8.42 1.42 -74.36
C LEU A 3 -6.99 1.06 -73.97
N THR A 4 -6.30 0.33 -74.83
CA THR A 4 -4.87 0.01 -74.75
C THR A 4 -4.07 0.86 -75.75
N PRO A 5 -2.74 1.00 -75.59
CA PRO A 5 -1.90 1.65 -76.61
C PRO A 5 -2.09 1.05 -78.01
N GLU A 6 -2.29 -0.27 -78.11
CA GLU A 6 -2.58 -0.96 -79.38
C GLU A 6 -3.93 -0.58 -79.97
N ASP A 7 -4.94 -0.34 -79.13
CA ASP A 7 -6.26 0.12 -79.61
C ASP A 7 -6.17 1.54 -80.17
N ILE A 8 -5.27 2.38 -79.65
CA ILE A 8 -5.05 3.76 -80.12
C ILE A 8 -4.37 3.77 -81.49
N THR A 9 -3.38 2.89 -81.72
CA THR A 9 -2.66 2.82 -83.00
C THR A 9 -3.51 2.21 -84.13
N HIS A 10 -4.40 1.27 -83.81
CA HIS A 10 -5.26 0.60 -84.79
C HIS A 10 -6.67 1.24 -84.91
N GLN A 11 -6.87 2.43 -84.33
CA GLN A 11 -8.17 3.09 -84.35
C GLN A 11 -8.55 3.51 -85.78
N GLU A 12 -9.61 2.92 -86.33
CA GLU A 12 -10.13 3.30 -87.64
C GLU A 12 -11.07 4.52 -87.56
N PHE A 13 -10.87 5.48 -88.47
CA PHE A 13 -11.72 6.66 -88.63
C PHE A 13 -12.50 6.64 -89.95
N ARG A 14 -13.74 7.14 -89.93
CA ARG A 14 -14.56 7.28 -91.14
C ARG A 14 -14.01 8.39 -92.04
N ARG A 15 -13.96 8.14 -93.35
CA ARG A 15 -13.51 9.13 -94.35
C ARG A 15 -14.63 10.09 -94.74
N ALA A 16 -14.33 11.38 -94.83
CA ALA A 16 -15.25 12.44 -95.26
C ALA A 16 -14.60 13.32 -96.35
N MET A 17 -15.41 13.97 -97.20
CA MET A 17 -14.95 14.73 -98.38
C MET A 17 -14.06 15.95 -98.02
N ARG A 18 -14.13 16.43 -96.77
CA ARG A 18 -13.19 17.35 -96.12
C ARG A 18 -12.85 16.74 -94.75
N GLY A 19 -11.57 16.58 -94.45
CA GLY A 19 -11.09 15.98 -93.20
C GLY A 19 -9.59 16.17 -93.02
N TYR A 20 -9.07 15.72 -91.88
CA TYR A 20 -7.65 15.74 -91.57
C TYR A 20 -6.86 14.76 -92.45
N SER A 21 -5.56 15.03 -92.65
CA SER A 21 -4.67 14.13 -93.38
C SER A 21 -4.48 12.82 -92.63
N ALA A 22 -4.64 11.68 -93.31
CA ALA A 22 -4.50 10.37 -92.69
C ALA A 22 -3.07 10.10 -92.19
N GLU A 23 -2.04 10.57 -92.91
CA GLU A 23 -0.64 10.42 -92.49
C GLU A 23 -0.34 11.20 -91.22
N GLU A 24 -0.83 12.44 -91.13
CA GLU A 24 -0.59 13.32 -89.98
C GLU A 24 -1.33 12.83 -88.73
N VAL A 25 -2.56 12.32 -88.91
CA VAL A 25 -3.34 11.69 -87.82
C VAL A 25 -2.67 10.41 -87.33
N ASN A 26 -2.17 9.56 -88.23
CA ASN A 26 -1.48 8.33 -87.84
C ASN A 26 -0.19 8.62 -87.06
N ALA A 27 0.62 9.60 -87.51
CA ALA A 27 1.82 10.02 -86.78
C ALA A 27 1.46 10.57 -85.38
N PHE A 28 0.35 11.33 -85.26
CA PHE A 28 -0.13 11.78 -83.96
C PHE A 28 -0.61 10.63 -83.07
N LEU A 29 -1.34 9.66 -83.62
CA LEU A 29 -1.79 8.46 -82.88
C LEU A 29 -0.61 7.66 -82.33
N GLU A 30 0.48 7.54 -83.08
CA GLU A 30 1.69 6.82 -82.66
C GLU A 30 2.33 7.49 -81.43
N VAL A 31 2.48 8.82 -81.46
CA VAL A 31 2.97 9.62 -80.32
C VAL A 31 2.01 9.55 -79.12
N VAL A 32 0.69 9.59 -79.35
CA VAL A 32 -0.30 9.48 -78.26
C VAL A 32 -0.26 8.08 -77.65
N ALA A 33 -0.14 7.02 -78.47
CA ALA A 33 -0.06 5.65 -77.99
C ALA A 33 1.22 5.40 -77.16
N GLU A 34 2.36 5.96 -77.56
CA GLU A 34 3.61 5.89 -76.81
C GLU A 34 3.47 6.56 -75.43
N ASN A 35 3.04 7.83 -75.40
CA ASN A 35 2.81 8.57 -74.16
C ASN A 35 1.77 7.88 -73.25
N TYR A 36 0.71 7.32 -73.84
CA TYR A 36 -0.30 6.57 -73.08
C TYR A 36 0.26 5.28 -72.49
N GLY A 37 1.14 4.59 -73.23
CA GLY A 37 1.83 3.39 -72.75
C GLY A 37 2.79 3.69 -71.60
N GLU A 38 3.52 4.81 -71.68
CA GLU A 38 4.36 5.28 -70.57
C GLU A 38 3.51 5.61 -69.33
N LEU A 39 2.41 6.34 -69.52
CA LEU A 39 1.49 6.69 -68.44
C LEU A 39 0.86 5.44 -67.79
N ASP A 40 0.46 4.43 -68.57
CA ASP A 40 -0.09 3.18 -68.04
C ASP A 40 0.96 2.38 -67.25
N ARG A 41 2.22 2.34 -67.71
CA ARG A 41 3.33 1.72 -66.96
C ARG A 41 3.61 2.45 -65.65
N GLU A 42 3.66 3.78 -65.68
CA GLU A 42 3.84 4.59 -64.48
C GLU A 42 2.68 4.38 -63.51
N ASN A 43 1.44 4.38 -64.00
CA ASN A 43 0.25 4.14 -63.19
C ASN A 43 0.30 2.75 -62.51
N LYS A 44 0.63 1.69 -63.26
CA LYS A 44 0.83 0.34 -62.70
C LYS A 44 1.93 0.30 -61.64
N SER A 45 3.06 0.97 -61.90
CA SER A 45 4.18 1.07 -60.94
C SER A 45 3.76 1.80 -59.66
N LEU A 46 3.05 2.92 -59.79
CA LEU A 46 2.50 3.67 -58.66
C LEU A 46 1.49 2.84 -57.87
N HIS A 47 0.57 2.15 -58.53
CA HIS A 47 -0.39 1.25 -57.89
C HIS A 47 0.31 0.11 -57.12
N GLN A 48 1.38 -0.45 -57.68
CA GLN A 48 2.16 -1.48 -57.00
C GLN A 48 2.86 -0.92 -55.75
N ARG A 49 3.44 0.29 -55.85
CA ARG A 49 4.08 0.96 -54.70
C ARG A 49 3.06 1.30 -53.61
N ILE A 50 1.87 1.80 -53.99
CA ILE A 50 0.77 2.05 -53.05
C ILE A 50 0.37 0.76 -52.34
N LYS A 51 0.24 -0.34 -53.08
CA LYS A 51 -0.10 -1.64 -52.50
C LYS A 51 0.97 -2.11 -51.50
N GLN A 52 2.25 -2.07 -51.88
CA GLN A 52 3.35 -2.44 -50.98
C GLN A 52 3.37 -1.56 -49.73
N SER A 53 3.27 -0.24 -49.90
CA SER A 53 3.22 0.70 -48.78
C SER A 53 2.02 0.44 -47.86
N SER A 54 0.85 0.11 -48.42
CA SER A 54 -0.33 -0.24 -47.62
C SER A 54 -0.14 -1.53 -46.83
N GLU A 55 0.48 -2.55 -47.40
CA GLU A 55 0.81 -3.80 -46.72
C GLU A 55 1.81 -3.56 -45.58
N ASP A 56 2.81 -2.71 -45.78
CA ASP A 56 3.80 -2.37 -44.75
C ASP A 56 3.19 -1.56 -43.61
N ILE A 57 2.29 -0.61 -43.92
CA ILE A 57 1.52 0.12 -42.91
C ILE A 57 0.68 -0.86 -42.06
N GLU A 58 0.08 -1.87 -42.69
CA GLU A 58 -0.75 -2.84 -41.98
C GLU A 58 0.09 -3.75 -41.06
N LYS A 59 1.26 -4.19 -41.49
CA LYS A 59 2.23 -4.90 -40.63
C LYS A 59 2.67 -4.04 -39.45
N LEU A 60 2.99 -2.77 -39.69
CA LEU A 60 3.37 -1.83 -38.62
C LEU A 60 2.23 -1.63 -37.61
N ARG A 61 0.98 -1.52 -38.08
CA ARG A 61 -0.19 -1.44 -37.18
C ARG A 61 -0.35 -2.68 -36.32
N GLN A 62 -0.15 -3.87 -36.89
CA GLN A 62 -0.20 -5.14 -36.14
C GLN A 62 0.90 -5.18 -35.07
N LEU A 63 2.13 -4.80 -35.43
CA LEU A 63 3.25 -4.74 -34.48
C LEU A 63 2.96 -3.77 -33.32
N VAL A 64 2.45 -2.57 -33.62
CA VAL A 64 2.08 -1.59 -32.58
C VAL A 64 0.98 -2.15 -31.67
N ALA A 65 -0.04 -2.81 -32.22
CA ALA A 65 -1.11 -3.42 -31.42
C ALA A 65 -0.59 -4.54 -30.49
N GLU A 66 0.37 -5.34 -30.96
CA GLU A 66 1.03 -6.37 -30.16
C GLU A 66 1.91 -5.76 -29.06
N GLN A 67 2.66 -4.71 -29.38
CA GLN A 67 3.44 -3.95 -28.40
C GLN A 67 2.54 -3.31 -27.32
N GLU A 68 1.43 -2.70 -27.71
CA GLU A 68 0.46 -2.15 -26.76
C GLU A 68 -0.12 -3.22 -25.83
N LYS A 69 -0.45 -4.41 -26.37
CA LYS A 69 -0.92 -5.53 -25.55
C LYS A 69 0.15 -5.95 -24.53
N THR A 70 1.39 -6.08 -24.98
CA THR A 70 2.54 -6.43 -24.14
C THR A 70 2.77 -5.38 -23.04
N ILE A 71 2.72 -4.08 -23.36
CA ILE A 71 2.84 -2.99 -22.39
C ILE A 71 1.69 -3.03 -21.37
N ARG A 72 0.46 -3.31 -21.81
CA ARG A 72 -0.69 -3.45 -20.91
C ARG A 72 -0.50 -4.62 -19.94
N GLU A 73 -0.01 -5.75 -20.42
CA GLU A 73 0.30 -6.92 -19.58
C GLU A 73 1.37 -6.60 -18.54
N TYR A 74 2.49 -5.99 -18.95
CA TYR A 74 3.53 -5.55 -18.01
C TYR A 74 3.02 -4.56 -16.97
N LYS A 75 2.20 -3.58 -17.38
CA LYS A 75 1.58 -2.63 -16.46
C LYS A 75 0.69 -3.33 -15.44
N ASN A 76 -0.10 -4.31 -15.87
CA ASN A 76 -0.96 -5.07 -14.98
C ASN A 76 -0.14 -5.89 -13.98
N ASP A 77 0.97 -6.48 -14.40
CA ASP A 77 1.85 -7.23 -13.50
C ASP A 77 2.57 -6.32 -12.50
N LEU A 78 3.01 -5.14 -12.91
CA LEU A 78 3.56 -4.13 -12.00
C LEU A 78 2.53 -3.73 -10.92
N LEU A 79 1.28 -3.47 -11.33
CA LEU A 79 0.20 -3.15 -10.39
C LEU A 79 -0.13 -4.29 -9.41
N LYS A 80 0.01 -5.56 -9.84
CA LYS A 80 -0.14 -6.69 -8.92
C LYS A 80 0.97 -6.71 -7.89
N VAL A 81 2.20 -6.47 -8.32
CA VAL A 81 3.36 -6.44 -7.43
C VAL A 81 3.24 -5.34 -6.39
N ASP A 82 2.89 -4.12 -6.80
CA ASP A 82 2.71 -3.00 -5.85
C ASP A 82 1.62 -3.33 -4.82
N ARG A 83 0.47 -3.88 -5.24
CA ARG A 83 -0.58 -4.31 -4.31
C ARG A 83 -0.12 -5.37 -3.31
N LEU A 84 0.75 -6.29 -3.73
CA LEU A 84 1.30 -7.31 -2.84
C LEU A 84 2.30 -6.71 -1.85
N MET A 85 3.10 -5.71 -2.27
CA MET A 85 3.98 -4.97 -1.39
C MET A 85 3.19 -4.18 -0.34
N ASP A 86 2.14 -3.46 -0.77
CA ASP A 86 1.26 -2.71 0.14
C ASP A 86 0.62 -3.66 1.17
N ALA A 87 0.05 -4.78 0.70
CA ALA A 87 -0.55 -5.78 1.59
C ALA A 87 0.46 -6.37 2.58
N LYS A 88 1.73 -6.54 2.16
CA LYS A 88 2.80 -7.01 3.04
C LYS A 88 3.11 -5.95 4.11
N ILE A 89 3.30 -4.69 3.73
CA ILE A 89 3.55 -3.58 4.66
C ILE A 89 2.40 -3.46 5.66
N ASP A 90 1.15 -3.48 5.19
CA ASP A 90 -0.03 -3.43 6.05
C ASP A 90 -0.06 -4.60 7.05
N SER A 91 0.31 -5.80 6.61
CA SER A 91 0.38 -6.97 7.48
C SER A 91 1.48 -6.85 8.54
N GLU A 92 2.65 -6.30 8.18
CA GLU A 92 3.76 -6.08 9.11
C GLU A 92 3.39 -5.02 10.15
N VAL A 93 2.77 -3.92 9.74
CA VAL A 93 2.25 -2.89 10.63
C VAL A 93 1.20 -3.46 11.59
N ALA A 94 0.28 -4.29 11.08
CA ALA A 94 -0.71 -4.96 11.91
C ALA A 94 -0.07 -5.88 12.96
N LEU A 95 0.95 -6.65 12.58
CA LEU A 95 1.71 -7.50 13.50
C LEU A 95 2.45 -6.69 14.56
N GLN A 96 3.13 -5.61 14.18
CA GLN A 96 3.83 -4.74 15.13
C GLN A 96 2.87 -4.08 16.13
N ASN A 97 1.69 -3.64 15.65
CA ASN A 97 0.67 -3.08 16.53
C ASN A 97 0.14 -4.12 17.52
N ALA A 98 -0.15 -5.35 17.05
CA ALA A 98 -0.59 -6.44 17.91
C ALA A 98 0.47 -6.82 18.95
N GLN A 99 1.76 -6.85 18.57
CA GLN A 99 2.86 -7.10 19.49
C GLN A 99 3.00 -6.01 20.55
N THR A 100 2.86 -4.74 20.15
CA THR A 100 2.92 -3.59 21.06
C THR A 100 1.77 -3.63 22.05
N GLU A 101 0.56 -3.92 21.58
CA GLU A 101 -0.63 -4.05 22.42
C GLU A 101 -0.51 -5.23 23.39
N ALA A 102 -0.05 -6.39 22.92
CA ALA A 102 0.21 -7.55 23.76
C ALA A 102 1.25 -7.24 24.85
N SER A 103 2.33 -6.55 24.49
CA SER A 103 3.38 -6.13 25.45
C SER A 103 2.83 -5.18 26.50
N LYS A 104 1.98 -4.23 26.10
CA LYS A 104 1.29 -3.31 27.02
C LYS A 104 0.35 -4.07 27.97
N ILE A 105 -0.42 -5.02 27.45
CA ILE A 105 -1.30 -5.85 28.28
C ILE A 105 -0.48 -6.65 29.30
N LEU A 106 0.60 -7.31 28.88
CA LEU A 106 1.48 -8.07 29.77
C LEU A 106 2.09 -7.18 30.86
N GLU A 107 2.55 -5.98 30.50
CA GLU A 107 3.10 -5.04 31.47
C GLU A 107 2.04 -4.60 32.48
N THR A 108 0.83 -4.25 32.03
CA THR A 108 -0.26 -3.90 32.96
C THR A 108 -0.66 -5.07 33.86
N ALA A 109 -0.62 -6.30 33.37
CA ALA A 109 -0.91 -7.49 34.15
C ALA A 109 0.17 -7.75 35.20
N ARG A 110 1.45 -7.56 34.85
CA ARG A 110 2.59 -7.64 35.79
C ARG A 110 2.49 -6.60 36.89
N GLN A 111 2.18 -5.36 36.54
CA GLN A 111 1.97 -4.27 37.52
C GLN A 111 0.84 -4.61 38.49
N LYS A 112 -0.33 -5.03 37.98
CA LYS A 112 -1.46 -5.45 38.82
C LYS A 112 -1.10 -6.65 39.72
N ALA A 113 -0.33 -7.61 39.22
CA ALA A 113 0.12 -8.75 40.02
C ALA A 113 1.03 -8.30 41.17
N ALA A 114 1.99 -7.39 40.90
CA ALA A 114 2.86 -6.82 41.91
C ALA A 114 2.08 -6.00 42.96
N ASP A 115 1.09 -5.22 42.54
CA ASP A 115 0.19 -4.47 43.43
C ASP A 115 -0.59 -5.43 44.35
N LEU A 116 -1.18 -6.49 43.78
CA LEU A 116 -1.93 -7.48 44.54
C LEU A 116 -1.04 -8.24 45.55
N GLU A 117 0.21 -8.53 45.20
CA GLU A 117 1.18 -9.13 46.11
C GLU A 117 1.51 -8.20 47.29
N ASN A 118 1.68 -6.91 47.02
CA ASN A 118 1.89 -5.89 48.05
C ASN A 118 0.67 -5.76 48.97
N ASP A 119 -0.53 -5.74 48.41
CA ASP A 119 -1.79 -5.71 49.17
C ASP A 119 -1.96 -6.96 50.04
N LEU A 120 -1.66 -8.14 49.50
CA LEU A 120 -1.68 -9.39 50.27
C LEU A 120 -0.69 -9.37 51.43
N ARG A 121 0.52 -8.83 51.21
CA ARG A 121 1.52 -8.66 52.27
C ARG A 121 1.02 -7.70 53.35
N TYR A 122 0.47 -6.56 52.95
CA TYR A 122 -0.12 -5.58 53.86
C TYR A 122 -1.26 -6.17 54.69
N LEU A 123 -2.17 -6.91 54.06
CA LEU A 123 -3.33 -7.51 54.72
C LEU A 123 -2.94 -8.62 55.70
N LYS A 124 -1.91 -9.42 55.37
CA LYS A 124 -1.32 -10.41 56.28
C LYS A 124 -0.71 -9.73 57.51
N GLU A 125 -0.02 -8.61 57.32
CA GLU A 125 0.57 -7.85 58.41
C GLU A 125 -0.50 -7.24 59.32
N GLN A 126 -1.54 -6.63 58.73
CA GLN A 126 -2.73 -6.14 59.46
C GLN A 126 -3.39 -7.26 60.26
N LYS A 127 -3.65 -8.42 59.65
CA LYS A 127 -4.21 -9.59 60.34
C LYS A 127 -3.34 -10.00 61.54
N SER A 128 -2.02 -10.07 61.37
CA SER A 128 -1.11 -10.42 62.47
C SER A 128 -1.13 -9.36 63.58
N LYS A 129 -1.19 -8.07 63.24
CA LYS A 129 -1.27 -6.97 64.22
C LYS A 129 -2.56 -7.08 65.04
N THR A 130 -3.71 -7.21 64.38
CA THR A 130 -5.01 -7.37 65.06
C THR A 130 -5.06 -8.63 65.92
N ALA A 131 -4.52 -9.76 65.43
CA ALA A 131 -4.47 -11.00 66.21
C ALA A 131 -3.62 -10.85 67.48
N ARG A 132 -2.48 -10.14 67.41
CA ARG A 132 -1.66 -9.82 68.59
C ARG A 132 -2.40 -8.90 69.56
N GLN A 133 -2.99 -7.82 69.06
CA GLN A 133 -3.79 -6.88 69.88
C GLN A 133 -4.94 -7.59 70.59
N LEU A 134 -5.65 -8.49 69.90
CA LEU A 134 -6.72 -9.27 70.50
C LEU A 134 -6.18 -10.24 71.56
N LYS A 135 -5.06 -10.91 71.29
CA LYS A 135 -4.40 -11.79 72.27
C LYS A 135 -3.99 -11.02 73.53
N GLU A 136 -3.37 -9.85 73.37
CA GLU A 136 -2.99 -8.98 74.48
C GLU A 136 -4.21 -8.50 75.27
N TYR A 137 -5.29 -8.11 74.58
CA TYR A 137 -6.54 -7.75 75.23
C TYR A 137 -7.12 -8.90 76.05
N LEU A 138 -7.22 -10.11 75.49
CA LEU A 138 -7.75 -11.28 76.20
C LEU A 138 -6.86 -11.67 77.40
N LEU A 139 -5.54 -11.65 77.25
CA LEU A 139 -4.62 -11.90 78.37
C LEU A 139 -4.78 -10.86 79.48
N SER A 140 -4.97 -9.58 79.14
CA SER A 140 -5.24 -8.55 80.16
C SER A 140 -6.57 -8.77 80.89
N GLN A 141 -7.63 -9.20 80.19
CA GLN A 141 -8.91 -9.54 80.82
C GLN A 141 -8.79 -10.78 81.71
N LEU A 142 -8.01 -11.78 81.31
CA LEU A 142 -7.76 -12.97 82.11
C LEU A 142 -6.97 -12.63 83.39
N ALA A 143 -5.93 -11.81 83.29
CA ALA A 143 -5.18 -11.34 84.46
C ALA A 143 -6.06 -10.58 85.47
N VAL A 144 -7.03 -9.79 84.98
CA VAL A 144 -8.02 -9.13 85.86
C VAL A 144 -8.89 -10.16 86.57
N LEU A 145 -9.32 -11.23 85.88
CA LEU A 145 -10.11 -12.29 86.49
C LEU A 145 -9.31 -13.12 87.51
N GLU A 146 -8.04 -13.41 87.24
CA GLU A 146 -7.16 -14.08 88.20
C GLU A 146 -7.00 -13.26 89.50
N ILE A 147 -6.90 -11.93 89.40
CA ILE A 147 -6.90 -11.02 90.57
C ILE A 147 -8.25 -11.03 91.32
N VAL A 148 -9.36 -11.29 90.63
CA VAL A 148 -10.69 -11.41 91.24
C VAL A 148 -10.86 -12.75 91.94
N ASP A 149 -10.36 -13.85 91.36
CA ASP A 149 -10.38 -15.17 91.98
C ASP A 149 -9.45 -15.25 93.21
N GLU A 150 -8.26 -14.61 93.18
CA GLU A 150 -7.40 -14.47 94.38
C GLU A 150 -8.06 -13.67 95.52
N LYS A 151 -9.06 -12.86 95.20
CA LYS A 151 -9.86 -12.09 96.17
C LYS A 151 -11.19 -12.77 96.53
N ALA A 152 -11.48 -13.95 95.99
CA ALA A 152 -12.74 -14.67 96.23
C ALA A 152 -12.70 -15.62 97.45
N ASP A 153 -11.54 -15.81 98.10
CA ASP A 153 -11.45 -16.59 99.35
C ASP A 153 -11.86 -15.80 100.62
N ASP A 154 -12.21 -14.51 100.50
CA ASP A 154 -12.77 -13.75 101.61
C ASP A 154 -14.00 -12.90 101.19
N ILE A 155 -15.16 -13.34 101.70
CA ILE A 155 -16.40 -12.60 101.97
C ILE A 155 -17.54 -12.69 100.92
N ALA A 156 -18.66 -13.27 101.40
CA ALA A 156 -19.97 -13.43 100.77
C ALA A 156 -20.80 -12.10 100.70
N PRO A 157 -21.95 -12.08 100.00
CA PRO A 157 -22.39 -10.96 99.16
C PRO A 157 -23.22 -9.89 99.85
N THR A 158 -23.13 -8.65 99.37
CA THR A 158 -24.23 -7.68 99.40
C THR A 158 -24.21 -6.81 98.16
N MET A 159 -25.25 -6.91 97.34
CA MET A 159 -25.61 -5.92 96.33
C MET A 159 -26.07 -4.61 97.01
N PRO A 160 -25.99 -3.48 96.31
CA PRO A 160 -27.27 -2.97 95.79
C PRO A 160 -27.19 -2.57 94.32
N VAL A 161 -28.28 -2.90 93.63
CA VAL A 161 -28.71 -2.28 92.38
C VAL A 161 -29.15 -0.84 92.68
N THR A 162 -28.60 0.13 91.95
CA THR A 162 -29.26 1.43 91.73
C THR A 162 -29.09 1.84 90.27
N THR A 163 -30.23 1.89 89.58
CA THR A 163 -30.46 2.46 88.26
C THR A 163 -30.54 4.00 88.28
N VAL A 164 -30.50 4.60 87.08
CA VAL A 164 -30.82 5.98 86.67
C VAL A 164 -29.59 6.91 86.60
N GLY A 165 -29.26 7.59 85.51
CA GLY A 165 -29.86 7.71 84.18
C GLY A 165 -29.17 8.82 83.36
N THR A 166 -29.48 8.87 82.06
CA THR A 166 -29.41 10.04 81.15
C THR A 166 -28.04 10.70 80.87
N LYS A 167 -27.49 10.44 79.67
CA LYS A 167 -27.56 11.37 78.52
C LYS A 167 -26.89 10.77 77.28
N ALA A 168 -27.64 10.75 76.17
CA ALA A 168 -27.09 10.78 74.83
C ALA A 168 -26.37 12.14 74.60
N PRO A 169 -25.45 12.21 73.63
CA PRO A 169 -25.88 12.80 72.37
C PRO A 169 -25.47 12.00 71.13
N GLU A 170 -26.34 12.12 70.13
CA GLU A 170 -26.13 11.78 68.73
C GLU A 170 -25.02 12.62 68.09
N SER A 171 -24.24 11.97 67.22
CA SER A 171 -23.85 12.42 65.86
C SER A 171 -22.93 11.34 65.28
N LEU A 172 -23.46 10.41 64.49
CA LEU A 172 -23.60 10.48 63.03
C LEU A 172 -22.27 10.60 62.26
N THR A 173 -22.07 9.55 61.46
CA THR A 173 -21.49 9.48 60.11
C THR A 173 -19.97 9.59 59.92
N LYS A 174 -19.34 8.42 59.68
CA LYS A 174 -18.59 8.14 58.44
C LYS A 174 -18.34 6.64 58.28
N LYS A 175 -19.17 6.00 57.47
CA LYS A 175 -18.91 4.70 56.84
C LYS A 175 -18.61 4.99 55.36
N PRO A 176 -17.62 4.34 54.73
CA PRO A 176 -17.29 4.60 53.33
C PRO A 176 -18.43 4.08 52.45
N SER A 177 -19.07 4.98 51.70
CA SER A 177 -20.03 4.63 50.67
C SER A 177 -19.29 4.39 49.36
N HIS A 178 -19.25 3.13 48.93
CA HIS A 178 -19.20 2.78 47.53
C HIS A 178 -20.55 3.14 46.88
N SER A 179 -20.49 3.96 45.84
CA SER A 179 -21.47 4.09 44.76
C SER A 179 -20.61 4.47 43.55
N THR A 180 -20.29 3.55 42.63
CA THR A 180 -21.09 3.28 41.44
C THR A 180 -21.70 4.57 40.87
N GLU A 181 -20.85 5.41 40.28
CA GLU A 181 -21.27 6.30 39.21
C GLU A 181 -21.08 5.55 37.90
N GLU A 182 -22.19 5.31 37.21
CA GLU A 182 -22.23 4.89 35.82
C GLU A 182 -21.51 5.95 34.97
N ILE A 183 -20.43 5.55 34.29
CA ILE A 183 -19.87 6.37 33.22
C ILE A 183 -20.62 6.02 31.95
N ASP A 184 -21.42 7.00 31.51
CA ASP A 184 -22.15 7.06 30.26
C ASP A 184 -21.20 6.84 29.06
N ILE A 185 -21.52 5.91 28.17
CA ILE A 185 -20.64 5.41 27.09
C ILE A 185 -20.59 6.32 25.85
N ASN A 186 -21.01 7.58 25.95
CA ASN A 186 -21.12 8.49 24.81
C ASN A 186 -20.45 9.85 25.06
N SER A 187 -19.13 9.85 25.21
CA SER A 187 -18.31 11.07 25.06
C SER A 187 -16.81 10.72 24.94
N ILE A 188 -16.40 10.09 23.84
CA ILE A 188 -15.00 10.12 23.41
C ILE A 188 -14.97 10.87 22.08
N ALA A 189 -14.80 12.18 22.19
CA ALA A 189 -14.33 12.99 21.07
C ALA A 189 -12.89 12.57 20.76
N VAL A 190 -12.66 12.20 19.50
CA VAL A 190 -11.36 11.94 18.88
C VAL A 190 -10.44 13.17 19.06
N PRO A 191 -9.27 13.08 19.73
CA PRO A 191 -8.23 14.07 19.53
C PRO A 191 -7.48 13.74 18.23
N LYS A 192 -7.53 14.70 17.31
CA LYS A 192 -6.76 14.73 16.07
C LYS A 192 -5.26 14.77 16.37
N LYS A 193 -4.51 14.14 15.45
CA LYS A 193 -3.08 14.25 15.20
C LYS A 193 -2.56 15.68 15.40
N THR A 194 -1.44 15.85 16.11
CA THR A 194 -0.34 16.79 15.79
C THR A 194 0.84 16.58 16.74
N ASP A 195 2.01 16.34 16.13
CA ASP A 195 3.34 16.81 16.53
C ASP A 195 3.88 16.41 17.91
N THR A 196 4.18 15.12 18.12
CA THR A 196 5.11 14.71 19.19
C THR A 196 5.89 13.42 18.89
N GLU A 197 6.13 13.11 17.62
CA GLU A 197 6.71 11.81 17.21
C GLU A 197 8.25 11.82 17.08
N GLN A 198 8.93 12.96 17.08
CA GLN A 198 10.39 12.97 16.81
C GLN A 198 11.28 12.82 18.06
N THR A 199 10.86 13.29 19.23
CA THR A 199 11.68 13.22 20.46
C THR A 199 11.47 11.95 21.28
N GLN A 200 10.36 11.23 21.09
CA GLN A 200 10.14 9.92 21.74
C GLN A 200 10.86 8.77 21.02
N ASN A 201 11.10 8.89 19.71
CA ASN A 201 11.73 7.84 18.91
C ASN A 201 13.23 7.65 19.19
N GLU A 202 13.94 8.68 19.68
CA GLU A 202 15.36 8.54 20.08
C GLU A 202 15.50 7.86 21.45
N GLY A 203 14.64 8.20 22.42
CA GLY A 203 14.63 7.57 23.75
C GLY A 203 14.22 6.10 23.72
N ILE A 204 13.30 5.72 22.83
CA ILE A 204 12.90 4.32 22.62
C ILE A 204 14.04 3.52 22.00
N ARG A 205 14.81 4.10 21.08
CA ARG A 205 15.98 3.42 20.46
C ARG A 205 17.12 3.19 21.45
N GLU A 206 17.40 4.15 22.33
CA GLU A 206 18.42 3.99 23.37
C GLU A 206 18.00 2.93 24.40
N PHE A 207 16.71 2.84 24.74
CA PHE A 207 16.14 1.84 25.64
C PHE A 207 16.11 0.42 25.04
N LEU A 208 15.85 0.28 23.73
CA LEU A 208 15.86 -1.01 23.02
C LEU A 208 17.26 -1.62 22.86
N SER A 209 18.33 -0.82 22.93
CA SER A 209 19.72 -1.31 22.82
C SER A 209 20.20 -2.09 24.06
N GLY A 210 19.47 -2.01 25.18
CA GLY A 210 19.80 -2.67 26.44
C GLY A 210 19.07 -3.99 26.71
N ILE A 211 18.17 -4.42 25.82
CA ILE A 211 17.36 -5.64 26.06
C ILE A 211 17.97 -6.80 25.27
N GLN A 212 18.78 -7.61 25.95
CA GLN A 212 19.11 -8.96 25.47
C GLN A 212 17.85 -9.82 25.60
N ILE A 213 17.09 -9.94 24.51
CA ILE A 213 15.97 -10.89 24.41
C ILE A 213 16.52 -12.17 23.78
N ASP A 214 17.04 -13.05 24.64
CA ASP A 214 17.10 -14.46 24.32
C ASP A 214 15.65 -15.00 24.33
N ASP A 215 15.36 -15.89 23.38
CA ASP A 215 14.06 -16.56 23.13
C ASP A 215 13.03 -15.81 22.27
N ILE A 216 13.39 -15.52 21.01
CA ILE A 216 12.40 -15.51 19.92
C ILE A 216 12.08 -16.98 19.59
N PRO A 217 10.81 -17.43 19.64
CA PRO A 217 10.46 -18.80 19.25
C PRO A 217 10.91 -19.07 17.81
N ASP A 218 11.66 -20.15 17.58
CA ASP A 218 12.22 -20.51 16.26
C ASP A 218 11.17 -20.55 15.13
N GLU A 219 9.89 -20.82 15.46
CA GLU A 219 8.78 -20.77 14.50
C GLU A 219 8.46 -19.35 13.99
N LEU A 220 8.55 -18.32 14.84
CA LEU A 220 8.35 -16.93 14.43
C LEU A 220 9.55 -16.41 13.65
N ALA A 221 10.77 -16.80 14.02
CA ALA A 221 11.97 -16.48 13.27
C ALA A 221 11.91 -17.05 11.85
N ASN A 222 11.54 -18.33 11.70
CA ASN A 222 11.36 -18.98 10.41
C ASN A 222 10.21 -18.38 9.58
N ALA A 223 9.09 -17.99 10.20
CA ALA A 223 7.99 -17.34 9.51
C ALA A 223 8.37 -15.95 8.99
N ILE A 224 9.07 -15.15 9.80
CA ILE A 224 9.60 -13.83 9.41
C ILE A 224 10.63 -13.98 8.30
N GLU A 225 11.52 -14.97 8.38
CA GLU A 225 12.53 -15.24 7.35
C GLU A 225 11.89 -15.68 6.03
N SER A 226 10.83 -16.49 6.07
CA SER A 226 10.06 -16.89 4.88
C SER A 226 9.33 -15.72 4.21
N LEU A 227 8.77 -14.80 4.99
CA LEU A 227 8.10 -13.59 4.51
C LEU A 227 9.11 -12.58 3.93
N ASN A 228 10.29 -12.47 4.54
CA ASN A 228 11.38 -11.66 4.02
C ASN A 228 11.88 -12.18 2.68
N ARG A 229 12.11 -13.49 2.57
CA ARG A 229 12.52 -14.14 1.33
C ARG A 229 11.47 -13.98 0.22
N SER A 230 10.18 -14.07 0.55
CA SER A 230 9.09 -13.77 -0.39
C SER A 230 9.08 -12.30 -0.84
N GLY A 231 9.51 -11.37 0.01
CA GLY A 231 9.63 -9.95 -0.34
C GLY A 231 10.78 -9.69 -1.31
N GLU A 232 11.93 -10.30 -1.05
CA GLU A 232 13.12 -10.20 -1.93
C GLU A 232 12.84 -10.77 -3.33
N GLU A 233 12.18 -11.93 -3.42
CA GLU A 233 11.77 -12.49 -4.71
C GLU A 233 10.79 -11.60 -5.49
N LEU A 234 9.96 -10.84 -4.78
CA LEU A 234 8.98 -9.94 -5.38
C LEU A 234 9.65 -8.66 -5.91
N GLU A 235 10.61 -8.12 -5.16
CA GLU A 235 11.49 -7.01 -5.61
C GLU A 235 12.31 -7.40 -6.83
N GLU A 236 12.84 -8.63 -6.86
CA GLU A 236 13.57 -9.14 -8.02
C GLU A 236 12.68 -9.25 -9.26
N LYS A 237 11.43 -9.70 -9.10
CA LYS A 237 10.42 -9.71 -10.19
C LYS A 237 10.08 -8.30 -10.66
N LYS A 238 9.91 -7.34 -9.74
CA LYS A 238 9.66 -5.92 -10.07
C LYS A 238 10.79 -5.35 -10.93
N LYS A 239 12.03 -5.58 -10.50
CA LYS A 239 13.23 -5.13 -11.22
C LYS A 239 13.34 -5.76 -12.61
N LYS A 240 13.05 -7.06 -12.73
CA LYS A 240 13.07 -7.76 -14.02
C LYS A 240 12.02 -7.21 -15.00
N VAL A 241 10.80 -6.96 -14.52
CA VAL A 241 9.72 -6.35 -15.33
C VAL A 241 10.12 -4.94 -15.79
N LEU A 242 10.77 -4.16 -14.92
CA LEU A 242 11.27 -2.82 -15.24
C LEU A 242 12.36 -2.86 -16.33
N ASP A 243 13.32 -3.77 -16.20
CA ASP A 243 14.39 -3.98 -17.19
C ASP A 243 13.84 -4.42 -18.55
N ASP A 244 12.83 -5.29 -18.57
CA ASP A 244 12.21 -5.77 -19.81
C ASP A 244 11.38 -4.66 -20.49
N LEU A 245 10.71 -3.80 -19.71
CA LEU A 245 10.07 -2.58 -20.19
C LEU A 245 11.08 -1.61 -20.80
N GLU A 246 12.24 -1.41 -20.17
CA GLU A 246 13.29 -0.54 -20.70
C GLU A 246 13.91 -1.07 -21.99
N LYS A 247 14.13 -2.39 -22.09
CA LYS A 247 14.59 -3.04 -23.33
C LYS A 247 13.58 -2.88 -24.44
N LEU A 248 12.29 -3.07 -24.14
CA LEU A 248 11.21 -2.90 -25.11
C LEU A 248 11.14 -1.46 -25.61
N ASN A 249 11.25 -0.48 -24.71
CA ASN A 249 11.27 0.94 -25.06
C ASN A 249 12.49 1.30 -25.92
N ARG A 250 13.69 0.80 -25.57
CA ARG A 250 14.90 0.97 -26.38
C ARG A 250 14.76 0.35 -27.77
N ASN A 251 14.14 -0.82 -27.87
CA ASN A 251 13.93 -1.52 -29.13
C ASN A 251 12.92 -0.78 -30.02
N ALA A 252 11.80 -0.31 -29.46
CA ALA A 252 10.85 0.56 -30.15
C ALA A 252 11.52 1.85 -30.64
N THR A 253 12.26 2.54 -29.76
CA THR A 253 13.05 3.74 -30.12
C THR A 253 14.07 3.46 -31.22
N SER A 254 14.63 2.25 -31.27
CA SER A 254 15.57 1.85 -32.31
C SER A 254 14.91 1.49 -33.65
N MET A 255 13.68 0.98 -33.65
CA MET A 255 12.88 0.78 -34.88
C MET A 255 12.39 2.12 -35.45
N PHE A 256 12.10 3.09 -34.59
CA PHE A 256 11.77 4.46 -34.98
C PHE A 256 13.01 5.34 -35.15
N ARG A 257 14.18 4.76 -35.48
CA ARG A 257 15.40 5.52 -35.69
C ARG A 257 15.13 6.65 -36.68
N LYS A 258 15.62 7.83 -36.30
CA LYS A 258 15.50 9.12 -37.00
C LYS A 258 15.75 9.05 -38.52
N ALA A 259 16.57 8.11 -38.96
CA ALA A 259 16.86 7.87 -40.38
C ALA A 259 15.70 7.19 -41.14
N ASP A 260 15.00 6.24 -40.51
CA ASP A 260 13.93 5.45 -41.14
C ASP A 260 12.62 6.25 -41.22
N LEU A 261 12.29 7.04 -40.19
CA LEU A 261 11.15 7.97 -40.22
C LEU A 261 11.33 9.07 -41.27
N ARG A 262 12.55 9.59 -41.42
CA ARG A 262 12.89 10.62 -42.41
C ARG A 262 12.83 10.10 -43.85
N ALA A 263 13.19 8.83 -44.06
CA ALA A 263 13.07 8.15 -45.34
C ALA A 263 11.61 7.82 -45.71
N MET A 264 10.73 7.55 -44.73
CA MET A 264 9.33 7.19 -44.96
C MET A 264 8.35 8.38 -45.06
N LEU A 265 8.57 9.47 -44.33
CA LEU A 265 7.56 10.53 -44.14
C LEU A 265 7.93 11.90 -44.75
N GLY A 266 9.16 12.10 -45.20
CA GLY A 266 9.66 13.41 -45.65
C GLY A 266 9.95 14.38 -44.49
N ASP A 267 10.81 15.38 -44.74
CA ASP A 267 11.44 16.22 -43.71
C ASP A 267 10.44 16.92 -42.76
N ASP A 268 9.30 17.38 -43.27
CA ASP A 268 8.31 18.12 -42.47
C ASP A 268 7.48 17.25 -41.52
N ALA A 269 7.14 16.02 -41.93
CA ALA A 269 6.39 15.08 -41.08
C ALA A 269 7.30 14.39 -40.05
N SER A 270 8.59 14.19 -40.38
CA SER A 270 9.60 13.75 -39.40
C SER A 270 9.75 14.76 -38.25
N LYS A 271 9.78 16.06 -38.56
CA LYS A 271 9.86 17.13 -37.55
C LYS A 271 8.67 17.12 -36.59
N LYS A 272 7.44 17.01 -37.11
CA LYS A 272 6.24 16.93 -36.27
C LYS A 272 6.20 15.67 -35.41
N ALA A 273 6.65 14.53 -35.93
CA ALA A 273 6.74 13.29 -35.15
C ALA A 273 7.80 13.42 -34.04
N GLU A 274 8.93 14.08 -34.31
CA GLU A 274 9.96 14.38 -33.30
C GLU A 274 9.43 15.29 -32.19
N ASP A 275 8.68 16.34 -32.52
CA ASP A 275 8.09 17.23 -31.52
C ASP A 275 7.14 16.47 -30.59
N ILE A 276 6.30 15.58 -31.12
CA ILE A 276 5.37 14.75 -30.34
C ILE A 276 6.13 13.75 -29.45
N ILE A 277 7.18 13.11 -29.95
CA ILE A 277 7.99 12.17 -29.17
C ILE A 277 8.70 12.89 -28.01
N ASN A 278 9.24 14.08 -28.26
CA ASN A 278 9.90 14.89 -27.23
C ASN A 278 8.90 15.40 -26.16
N GLU A 279 7.68 15.75 -26.57
CA GLU A 279 6.58 16.11 -25.66
C GLU A 279 6.22 14.94 -24.73
N ILE A 280 6.07 13.73 -25.29
CA ILE A 280 5.79 12.50 -24.53
C ILE A 280 6.93 12.18 -23.56
N HIS A 281 8.18 12.34 -23.98
CA HIS A 281 9.34 12.08 -23.13
C HIS A 281 9.44 13.07 -21.95
N SER A 282 9.12 14.34 -22.19
CA SER A 282 9.01 15.40 -21.19
C SER A 282 7.89 15.13 -20.16
N GLU A 283 6.72 14.65 -20.61
CA GLU A 283 5.61 14.26 -19.73
C GLU A 283 5.96 13.05 -18.85
N LEU A 284 6.68 12.07 -19.39
CA LEU A 284 7.12 10.88 -18.64
C LEU A 284 8.18 11.22 -17.59
N GLU A 285 9.11 12.12 -17.89
CA GLU A 285 10.11 12.63 -16.92
C GLU A 285 9.44 13.42 -15.79
N LYS A 286 8.46 14.28 -16.10
CA LYS A 286 7.68 15.01 -15.08
C LYS A 286 6.91 14.08 -14.14
N LYS A 287 6.44 12.93 -14.63
CA LYS A 287 5.80 11.90 -13.78
C LYS A 287 6.77 11.11 -12.91
N LYS A 288 8.04 10.96 -13.33
CA LYS A 288 9.11 10.32 -12.51
C LYS A 288 9.61 11.19 -11.35
N HIS A 289 9.32 12.49 -11.33
CA HIS A 289 9.83 13.44 -10.33
C HIS A 289 8.74 14.08 -9.45
N LYS A 290 7.54 13.49 -9.41
CA LYS A 290 6.54 13.90 -8.43
C LYS A 290 6.74 13.04 -7.17
N PRO A 291 7.29 13.59 -6.06
CA PRO A 291 7.34 12.86 -4.80
C PRO A 291 5.90 12.70 -4.27
N GLU A 292 5.56 11.49 -3.82
CA GLU A 292 4.43 11.24 -2.91
C GLU A 292 4.69 11.87 -1.54
#